data_AF-A0A7X7JML3-F1
#
_entry.id   AF-A0A7X7JML3-F1
#
_cell.length_a   1.000
_cell.length_b   1.000
_cell.length_c   1.000
_cell.angle_alpha   90.00
_cell.angle_beta   90.00
_cell.angle_gamma   90.00
#
_symmetry.space_group_name_H-M   'P 1'
#
loop_
_entity.id
_entity.type
_entity.pdbx_description
1 polymer ?
#
loop_
_entity_poly.entity_id
_entity_poly.type
_entity_poly.pdbx_seq_one_letter_code
_entity_poly.pdbx_strand_id
1 'polypeptide(L)'
;MSDQDARFLEVFGTWLRCLGDDARALGEVLAAEDQPEQVRRPAAMGLSYLFKSLDLIDDGIESLGYVDDAFVVRVALSQIPPDVLERDETPEGLRKLAGQVEFVREFLGAEYERLSSFVEGLGELNVRGRSVQALLEDAQVREEFLADVTAWANRYEAPPLGQDAKNAVKLRAFLSTKLAS
;
A
#
# COMPACT_ATOMS: atom_id res chain seq x y z
N MET A 1 -17.36 -5.13 20.75
CA MET A 1 -16.85 -4.48 19.53
C MET A 1 -17.48 -3.11 19.47
N SER A 2 -16.71 -2.04 19.31
CA SER A 2 -17.33 -0.75 18.98
C SER A 2 -17.87 -0.84 17.56
N ASP A 3 -18.98 -0.18 17.25
CA ASP A 3 -19.53 -0.13 15.89
C ASP A 3 -18.50 0.44 14.89
N GLN A 4 -17.59 1.27 15.39
CA GLN A 4 -16.50 1.85 14.63
C GLN A 4 -15.42 0.82 14.24
N ASP A 5 -14.99 -0.06 15.16
CA ASP A 5 -14.00 -1.11 14.84
C ASP A 5 -14.56 -2.13 13.84
N ALA A 6 -15.84 -2.46 13.93
CA ALA A 6 -16.52 -3.36 12.98
C ALA A 6 -16.47 -2.80 11.55
N ARG A 7 -16.80 -1.51 11.41
CA ARG A 7 -16.77 -0.80 10.13
C ARG A 7 -15.37 -0.81 9.52
N PHE A 8 -14.33 -0.59 10.31
CA PHE A 8 -12.95 -0.63 9.82
C PHE A 8 -12.56 -2.02 9.32
N LEU A 9 -12.84 -3.07 10.10
CA LEU A 9 -12.50 -4.45 9.71
C LEU A 9 -13.28 -4.92 8.47
N GLU A 10 -14.50 -4.44 8.25
CA GLU A 10 -15.25 -4.70 7.01
C GLU A 10 -14.57 -4.05 5.79
N VAL A 11 -14.16 -2.79 5.92
CA VAL A 11 -13.44 -2.05 4.88
C VAL A 11 -12.09 -2.71 4.58
N PHE A 12 -11.32 -3.08 5.60
CA PHE A 12 -10.03 -3.74 5.43
C PHE A 12 -10.19 -5.10 4.77
N GLY A 13 -11.22 -5.88 5.13
CA GLY A 13 -11.53 -7.14 4.44
C GLY A 13 -11.84 -6.93 2.95
N THR A 14 -12.44 -5.80 2.59
CA THR A 14 -12.65 -5.42 1.18
C THR A 14 -11.33 -5.07 0.48
N TRP A 15 -10.45 -4.32 1.15
CA TRP A 15 -9.13 -4.00 0.61
C TRP A 15 -8.29 -5.24 0.36
N LEU A 16 -8.30 -6.21 1.28
CA LEU A 16 -7.65 -7.49 1.08
C LEU A 16 -8.19 -8.22 -0.16
N ARG A 17 -9.51 -8.26 -0.35
CA ARG A 17 -10.10 -8.88 -1.56
C ARG A 17 -9.67 -8.22 -2.86
N CYS A 18 -9.33 -6.94 -2.84
CA CYS A 18 -8.94 -6.18 -4.01
C CYS A 18 -7.42 -5.98 -4.14
N LEU A 19 -6.60 -6.40 -3.17
CA LEU A 19 -5.17 -6.05 -3.12
C LEU A 19 -4.39 -6.55 -4.35
N GLY A 20 -4.74 -7.71 -4.89
CA GLY A 20 -4.18 -8.22 -6.15
C GLY A 20 -4.49 -7.32 -7.36
N ASP A 21 -5.70 -6.79 -7.43
CA ASP A 21 -6.12 -5.88 -8.49
C ASP A 21 -5.51 -4.48 -8.30
N ASP A 22 -5.44 -4.00 -7.05
CA ASP A 22 -4.75 -2.76 -6.69
C ASP A 22 -3.28 -2.82 -7.14
N ALA A 23 -2.57 -3.93 -6.84
CA ALA A 23 -1.18 -4.12 -7.26
C ALA A 23 -1.02 -4.11 -8.79
N ARG A 24 -1.96 -4.72 -9.52
CA ARG A 24 -1.95 -4.71 -10.99
C ARG A 24 -2.12 -3.29 -11.53
N ALA A 25 -3.08 -2.54 -11.00
CA ALA A 25 -3.33 -1.15 -11.40
C ALA A 25 -2.10 -0.25 -11.13
N LEU A 26 -1.42 -0.43 -10.00
CA LEU A 26 -0.18 0.29 -9.70
C LEU A 26 0.95 -0.11 -10.65
N GLY A 27 1.01 -1.39 -11.05
CA GLY A 27 1.95 -1.86 -12.07
C GLY A 27 1.74 -1.20 -13.42
N GLU A 28 0.49 -1.04 -13.85
CA GLU A 28 0.13 -0.33 -15.09
C GLU A 28 0.56 1.15 -15.03
N VAL A 29 0.32 1.82 -13.91
CA VAL A 29 0.80 3.20 -13.68
C VAL A 29 2.32 3.29 -13.77
N LEU A 30 3.04 2.34 -13.15
CA LEU A 30 4.50 2.33 -13.18
C LEU A 30 5.06 2.08 -14.59
N ALA A 31 4.37 1.25 -15.37
CA ALA A 31 4.71 0.92 -16.75
C ALA A 31 4.47 2.09 -17.74
N ALA A 32 3.50 2.96 -17.44
CA ALA A 32 3.16 4.11 -18.26
C ALA A 32 4.24 5.21 -18.14
N GLU A 33 5.25 5.19 -19.01
CA GLU A 33 6.38 6.12 -18.96
C GLU A 33 6.01 7.59 -19.23
N ASP A 34 4.85 7.82 -19.84
CA ASP A 34 4.26 9.14 -20.07
C ASP A 34 3.59 9.73 -18.83
N GLN A 35 3.34 8.91 -17.79
CA GLN A 35 2.81 9.40 -16.52
C GLN A 35 3.87 10.22 -15.77
N PRO A 36 3.48 11.32 -15.10
CA PRO A 36 4.40 12.12 -14.30
C PRO A 36 5.10 11.27 -13.23
N GLU A 37 6.35 11.60 -12.94
CA GLU A 37 7.08 10.94 -11.83
C GLU A 37 6.33 11.08 -10.50
N GLN A 38 5.64 12.20 -10.30
CA GLN A 38 4.77 12.47 -9.15
C GLN A 38 3.65 11.43 -8.96
N VAL A 39 3.31 10.68 -10.02
CA VAL A 39 2.34 9.57 -10.00
C VAL A 39 3.07 8.23 -9.92
N ARG A 40 4.11 8.04 -10.74
CA ARG A 40 4.86 6.76 -10.84
C ARG A 40 5.65 6.44 -9.57
N ARG A 41 6.25 7.43 -8.91
CA ARG A 41 7.08 7.25 -7.71
C ARG A 41 6.26 6.71 -6.53
N PRO A 42 5.11 7.31 -6.15
CA PRO A 42 4.21 6.72 -5.16
C PRO A 42 3.77 5.29 -5.46
N ALA A 43 3.43 4.98 -6.71
CA ALA A 43 3.08 3.63 -7.12
C ALA A 43 4.25 2.65 -6.94
N ALA A 44 5.46 3.05 -7.33
CA ALA A 44 6.68 2.26 -7.12
C ALA A 44 6.98 2.04 -5.64
N MET A 45 6.76 3.03 -4.77
CA MET A 45 6.95 2.90 -3.31
C MET A 45 5.98 1.89 -2.69
N GLY A 46 4.68 2.00 -3.02
CA GLY A 46 3.66 1.07 -2.54
C GLY A 46 3.92 -0.37 -3.00
N LEU A 47 4.25 -0.56 -4.28
CA LEU A 47 4.61 -1.87 -4.80
C LEU A 47 5.93 -2.39 -4.20
N SER A 48 6.92 -1.53 -3.98
CA SER A 48 8.18 -1.97 -3.38
C SER A 48 7.95 -2.49 -1.96
N TYR A 49 7.06 -1.87 -1.19
CA TYR A 49 6.69 -2.36 0.14
C TYR A 49 6.01 -3.73 0.09
N LEU A 50 4.96 -3.85 -0.72
CA LEU A 50 4.18 -5.09 -0.90
C LEU A 50 5.06 -6.31 -1.30
N PHE A 51 6.21 -6.07 -1.94
CA PHE A 51 7.14 -7.12 -2.39
C PHE A 51 8.36 -7.29 -1.46
N LYS A 52 8.50 -6.46 -0.43
CA LYS A 52 9.56 -6.51 0.57
C LYS A 52 9.14 -7.45 1.68
N SER A 53 10.04 -8.33 2.12
CA SER A 53 9.83 -9.20 3.30
C SER A 53 9.96 -8.46 4.64
N LEU A 54 9.68 -7.16 4.67
CA LEU A 54 9.77 -6.32 5.86
C LEU A 54 8.37 -5.84 6.20
N ASP A 55 7.49 -6.80 6.39
CA ASP A 55 6.15 -6.58 6.87
C ASP A 55 6.26 -5.88 8.23
N LEU A 56 5.48 -4.82 8.43
CA LEU A 56 5.36 -4.22 9.76
C LEU A 56 4.75 -5.28 10.70
N ILE A 57 3.89 -6.13 10.15
CA ILE A 57 3.22 -7.25 10.79
C ILE A 57 3.51 -8.51 9.98
N ASP A 58 4.15 -9.50 10.60
CA ASP A 58 4.43 -10.79 9.96
C ASP A 58 3.13 -11.43 9.40
N ASP A 59 3.18 -11.84 8.13
CA ASP A 59 2.10 -12.52 7.41
C ASP A 59 1.53 -13.75 8.13
N GLY A 60 2.31 -14.40 9.01
CA GLY A 60 1.88 -15.50 9.86
C GLY A 60 0.89 -15.13 10.97
N ILE A 61 0.64 -13.82 11.19
CA ILE A 61 -0.29 -13.33 12.22
C ILE A 61 -1.66 -13.04 11.61
N GLU A 62 -2.53 -14.06 11.59
CA GLU A 62 -4.00 -13.93 11.43
C GLU A 62 -4.46 -12.95 10.33
N SER A 63 -3.80 -12.96 9.15
CA SER A 63 -4.12 -12.09 8.00
C SER A 63 -3.85 -10.58 8.20
N LEU A 64 -3.25 -10.19 9.33
CA LEU A 64 -3.01 -8.79 9.68
C LEU A 64 -1.82 -8.17 8.92
N GLY A 65 -0.87 -9.00 8.47
CA GLY A 65 0.22 -8.60 7.57
C GLY A 65 -0.31 -7.87 6.34
N TYR A 66 -1.09 -8.55 5.51
CA TYR A 66 -1.73 -7.93 4.34
C TYR A 66 -2.56 -6.65 4.59
N VAL A 67 -3.02 -6.40 5.82
CA VAL A 67 -3.72 -5.13 6.15
C VAL A 67 -2.71 -3.97 6.21
N ASP A 68 -1.49 -4.21 6.69
CA ASP A 68 -0.43 -3.21 6.68
C ASP A 68 0.00 -2.86 5.24
N ASP A 69 0.09 -3.84 4.34
CA ASP A 69 0.36 -3.64 2.91
C ASP A 69 -0.71 -2.74 2.30
N ALA A 70 -1.97 -3.06 2.57
CA ALA A 70 -3.11 -2.29 2.10
C ALA A 70 -3.06 -0.83 2.62
N PHE A 71 -2.56 -0.61 3.84
CA PHE A 71 -2.38 0.74 4.38
C PHE A 71 -1.24 1.46 3.69
N VAL A 72 -0.07 0.82 3.57
CA VAL A 72 1.12 1.43 2.96
C VAL A 72 0.85 1.83 1.50
N VAL A 73 0.17 0.98 0.72
CA VAL A 73 -0.24 1.33 -0.64
C VAL A 73 -1.07 2.63 -0.64
N ARG A 74 -2.08 2.74 0.22
CA ARG A 74 -2.97 3.92 0.28
C ARG A 74 -2.24 5.17 0.75
N VAL A 75 -1.38 5.04 1.75
CA VAL A 75 -0.54 6.14 2.26
C VAL A 75 0.45 6.58 1.20
N ALA A 76 1.08 5.67 0.46
CA ALA A 76 2.01 6.02 -0.61
C ALA A 76 1.29 6.85 -1.67
N LEU A 77 0.14 6.37 -2.15
CA LEU A 77 -0.67 7.08 -3.16
C LEU A 77 -1.21 8.43 -2.68
N SER A 78 -1.41 8.61 -1.37
CA SER A 78 -1.80 9.91 -0.80
C SER A 78 -0.72 11.00 -0.93
N GLN A 79 0.53 10.62 -1.23
CA GLN A 79 1.62 11.56 -1.48
C GLN A 79 1.56 12.18 -2.88
N ILE A 80 0.69 11.67 -3.77
CA ILE A 80 0.45 12.29 -5.08
C ILE A 80 -0.23 13.66 -4.83
N PRO A 81 0.32 14.77 -5.36
CA PRO A 81 -0.28 16.08 -5.17
C PRO A 81 -1.74 16.13 -5.64
N PRO A 82 -2.66 16.79 -4.92
CA PRO A 82 -4.07 16.86 -5.30
C PRO A 82 -4.30 17.40 -6.73
N ASP A 83 -3.55 18.42 -7.14
CA ASP A 83 -3.62 19.00 -8.48
C ASP A 83 -3.14 18.05 -9.60
N VAL A 84 -2.37 17.02 -9.24
CA VAL A 84 -1.96 15.93 -10.14
C VAL A 84 -3.03 14.84 -10.17
N LEU A 85 -3.59 14.48 -9.01
CA LEU A 85 -4.68 13.50 -8.92
C LEU A 85 -5.95 13.94 -9.65
N GLU A 86 -6.21 15.24 -9.71
CA GLU A 86 -7.38 15.83 -10.38
C GLU A 86 -7.25 15.94 -11.90
N ARG A 87 -6.08 15.66 -12.48
CA ARG A 87 -5.89 15.72 -13.94
C ARG A 87 -6.59 14.57 -14.65
N ASP A 88 -6.98 14.81 -15.90
CA ASP A 88 -7.69 13.84 -16.74
C ASP A 88 -6.81 12.64 -17.12
N GLU A 89 -5.49 12.84 -17.21
CA GLU A 89 -4.54 11.75 -17.48
C GLU A 89 -4.33 10.79 -16.29
N THR A 90 -4.72 11.19 -15.07
CA THR A 90 -4.55 10.33 -13.89
C THR A 90 -5.66 9.27 -13.84
N PRO A 91 -5.33 7.97 -13.74
CA PRO A 91 -6.33 6.91 -13.70
C PRO A 91 -7.33 7.08 -12.55
N GLU A 92 -8.63 6.96 -12.84
CA GLU A 92 -9.70 7.12 -11.84
C GLU A 92 -9.53 6.17 -10.64
N GLY A 93 -9.07 4.94 -10.90
CA GLY A 93 -8.77 3.96 -9.86
C GLY A 93 -7.72 4.46 -8.86
N LEU A 94 -6.72 5.22 -9.33
CA LEU A 94 -5.67 5.78 -8.50
C LEU A 94 -6.21 6.87 -7.56
N ARG A 95 -7.06 7.74 -8.10
CA ARG A 95 -7.74 8.79 -7.31
C ARG A 95 -8.60 8.18 -6.20
N LYS A 96 -9.34 7.12 -6.52
CA LYS A 96 -10.15 6.38 -5.55
C LYS A 96 -9.28 5.73 -4.47
N LEU A 97 -8.16 5.09 -4.84
CA LEU A 97 -7.25 4.44 -3.89
C LEU A 97 -6.55 5.45 -2.98
N ALA A 98 -6.03 6.55 -3.53
CA ALA A 98 -5.42 7.63 -2.75
C ALA A 98 -6.40 8.20 -1.72
N GLY A 99 -7.66 8.44 -2.11
CA GLY A 99 -8.70 8.95 -1.21
C GLY A 99 -9.08 8.01 -0.06
N GLN A 100 -8.76 6.72 -0.15
CA GLN A 100 -9.00 5.76 0.95
C GLN A 100 -8.04 5.97 2.13
N VAL A 101 -7.01 6.80 2.01
CA VAL A 101 -6.10 7.15 3.10
C VAL A 101 -6.83 7.76 4.31
N GLU A 102 -7.96 8.43 4.10
CA GLU A 102 -8.77 9.00 5.18
C GLU A 102 -9.28 7.92 6.15
N PHE A 103 -9.59 6.71 5.67
CA PHE A 103 -9.94 5.59 6.53
C PHE A 103 -8.74 5.10 7.37
N VAL A 104 -7.53 5.13 6.79
CA VAL A 104 -6.30 4.78 7.51
C VAL A 104 -6.02 5.82 8.61
N ARG A 105 -6.15 7.11 8.27
CA ARG A 105 -5.99 8.24 9.20
C ARG A 105 -6.98 8.16 10.35
N GLU A 106 -8.26 7.90 10.06
CA GLU A 106 -9.29 7.75 11.09
C GLU A 106 -9.02 6.56 12.01
N PHE A 107 -8.58 5.42 11.45
CA PHE A 107 -8.30 4.21 12.22
C PHE A 107 -7.08 4.34 13.14
N LEU A 108 -6.00 4.96 12.66
CA LEU A 108 -4.73 5.09 13.39
C LEU A 108 -4.68 6.30 14.31
N GLY A 109 -5.47 7.34 14.02
CA GLY A 109 -5.42 8.60 14.76
C GLY A 109 -4.01 9.18 14.76
N ALA A 110 -3.45 9.43 15.95
CA ALA A 110 -2.13 10.04 16.10
C ALA A 110 -0.97 9.21 15.50
N GLU A 111 -1.13 7.89 15.37
CA GLU A 111 -0.09 7.03 14.79
C GLU A 111 0.02 7.18 13.26
N TYR A 112 -0.98 7.78 12.60
CA TYR A 112 -0.96 7.97 11.15
C TYR A 112 0.27 8.73 10.67
N GLU A 113 0.65 9.82 11.35
CA GLU A 113 1.77 10.67 10.93
C GLU A 113 3.08 9.87 10.89
N ARG A 114 3.24 8.90 11.81
CA ARG A 114 4.41 8.03 11.85
C ARG A 114 4.42 7.04 10.69
N LEU A 115 3.25 6.50 10.34
CA LEU A 115 3.10 5.65 9.16
C LEU A 115 3.40 6.46 7.89
N SER A 116 2.90 7.70 7.79
CA SER A 116 3.20 8.60 6.67
C SER A 116 4.70 8.82 6.50
N SER A 117 5.41 9.19 7.57
CA SER A 117 6.86 9.37 7.53
C SER A 117 7.62 8.09 7.20
N PHE A 118 7.16 6.94 7.70
CA PHE A 118 7.72 5.63 7.33
C PHE A 118 7.58 5.38 5.82
N VAL A 119 6.39 5.64 5.26
CA VAL A 119 6.10 5.43 3.84
C VAL A 119 6.90 6.39 2.96
N GLU A 120 7.04 7.66 3.34
CA GLU A 120 7.93 8.62 2.67
C GLU A 120 9.37 8.08 2.57
N GLY A 121 9.87 7.47 3.65
CA GLY A 121 11.20 6.87 3.69
C GLY A 121 11.40 5.69 2.73
N LEU A 122 10.33 5.05 2.23
CA LEU A 122 10.43 3.92 1.29
C LEU A 122 11.07 4.32 -0.04
N GLY A 123 10.99 5.60 -0.44
CA GLY A 123 11.61 6.11 -1.66
C GLY A 123 13.14 5.90 -1.72
N GLU A 124 13.77 5.84 -0.55
CA GLU A 124 15.23 5.69 -0.39
C GLU A 124 15.66 4.22 -0.17
N LEU A 125 14.70 3.29 -0.05
CA LEU A 125 15.00 1.91 0.29
C LEU A 125 15.29 1.05 -0.95
N ASN A 126 16.21 0.11 -0.75
CA ASN A 126 16.46 -0.98 -1.70
C ASN A 126 15.66 -2.21 -1.28
N VAL A 127 14.84 -2.74 -2.20
CA VAL A 127 14.05 -3.96 -2.02
C VAL A 127 14.53 -5.01 -3.02
N ARG A 128 15.05 -6.14 -2.52
CA ARG A 128 15.59 -7.23 -3.35
C ARG A 128 16.61 -6.75 -4.41
N GLY A 129 17.42 -5.76 -4.06
CA GLY A 129 18.42 -5.15 -4.95
C GLY A 129 17.88 -4.08 -5.90
N ARG A 130 16.61 -3.69 -5.79
CA ARG A 130 15.97 -2.67 -6.63
C ARG A 130 15.60 -1.45 -5.78
N SER A 131 16.03 -0.25 -6.18
CA SER A 131 15.56 1.01 -5.58
C SER A 131 14.32 1.51 -6.34
N VAL A 132 13.53 2.37 -5.68
CA VAL A 132 12.45 3.10 -6.36
C VAL A 132 12.99 3.91 -7.55
N GLN A 133 14.18 4.52 -7.41
CA GLN A 133 14.82 5.23 -8.51
C GLN A 133 15.13 4.30 -9.69
N ALA A 134 15.67 3.10 -9.45
CA ALA A 134 15.95 2.13 -10.50
C ALA A 134 14.67 1.69 -11.23
N LEU A 135 13.55 1.52 -10.51
CA LEU A 135 12.26 1.21 -11.12
C LEU A 135 11.76 2.32 -12.07
N LEU A 136 12.10 3.58 -11.77
CA LEU A 136 11.71 4.73 -12.59
C LEU A 136 12.63 4.92 -13.80
N GLU A 137 13.93 4.71 -13.64
CA GLU A 137 14.96 5.06 -14.63
C GLU A 137 15.41 3.89 -15.52
N ASP A 138 15.39 2.65 -15.02
CA ASP A 138 15.88 1.47 -15.74
C ASP A 138 14.70 0.61 -16.24
N ALA A 139 14.56 0.53 -17.56
CA ALA A 139 13.49 -0.22 -18.22
C ALA A 139 13.57 -1.73 -17.94
N GLN A 140 14.77 -2.30 -17.86
CA GLN A 140 14.93 -3.73 -17.59
C GLN A 140 14.58 -4.05 -16.15
N VAL A 141 15.05 -3.25 -15.18
CA VAL A 141 14.70 -3.42 -13.76
C VAL A 141 13.19 -3.28 -13.55
N ARG A 142 12.56 -2.33 -14.25
CA ARG A 142 11.10 -2.14 -14.24
C ARG A 142 10.36 -3.33 -14.86
N GLU A 143 10.78 -3.83 -16.02
CA GLU A 143 10.14 -4.96 -16.68
C GLU A 143 10.17 -6.22 -15.81
N GLU A 144 11.34 -6.55 -15.24
CA GLU A 144 11.49 -7.68 -14.32
C GLU A 144 10.59 -7.54 -13.10
N PHE A 145 10.53 -6.34 -12.52
CA PHE A 145 9.66 -6.06 -11.37
C PHE A 145 8.17 -6.18 -11.72
N LEU A 146 7.74 -5.68 -12.88
CA LEU A 146 6.35 -5.78 -13.33
C LEU A 146 5.93 -7.23 -13.63
N ALA A 147 6.87 -8.06 -14.09
CA ALA A 147 6.66 -9.50 -14.22
C ALA A 147 6.42 -10.16 -12.86
N ASP A 148 7.22 -9.81 -11.84
CA ASP A 148 7.00 -10.26 -10.45
C ASP A 148 5.63 -9.80 -9.93
N VAL A 149 5.27 -8.53 -10.17
CA VAL A 149 3.97 -7.96 -9.77
C VAL A 149 2.80 -8.72 -10.39
N THR A 150 2.86 -8.96 -11.69
CA THR A 150 1.84 -9.70 -12.43
C THR A 150 1.73 -11.14 -11.93
N ALA A 151 2.86 -11.80 -11.71
CA ALA A 151 2.90 -13.18 -11.23
C ALA A 151 2.31 -13.33 -9.81
N TRP A 152 2.61 -12.38 -8.93
CA TRP A 152 2.04 -12.34 -7.57
C TRP A 152 0.55 -12.05 -7.61
N ALA A 153 0.11 -11.00 -8.33
CA ALA A 153 -1.30 -10.61 -8.42
C ALA A 153 -2.19 -11.74 -8.95
N ASN A 154 -1.68 -12.56 -9.88
CA ASN A 154 -2.42 -13.70 -10.44
C ASN A 154 -2.53 -14.90 -9.47
N ARG A 155 -1.67 -14.98 -8.45
CA ARG A 155 -1.68 -16.04 -7.44
C ARG A 155 -2.22 -15.57 -6.09
N TYR A 156 -2.43 -14.27 -5.94
CA TYR A 156 -2.88 -13.68 -4.70
C TYR A 156 -4.28 -14.18 -4.37
N GLU A 157 -4.40 -14.85 -3.22
CA GLU A 157 -5.66 -15.26 -2.65
C GLU A 157 -5.87 -14.47 -1.37
N ALA A 158 -6.92 -13.63 -1.36
CA ALA A 158 -7.19 -12.76 -0.23
C ALA A 158 -7.43 -13.59 1.04
N PRO A 159 -6.63 -13.39 2.10
CA PRO A 159 -6.81 -14.15 3.32
C PRO A 159 -8.06 -13.65 4.06
N PRO A 160 -8.77 -14.53 4.78
CA PRO A 160 -9.95 -14.13 5.54
C PRO A 160 -9.54 -13.20 6.69
N LEU A 161 -10.21 -12.04 6.80
CA LEU A 161 -10.03 -11.14 7.93
C LEU A 161 -11.16 -11.34 8.95
N GLY A 162 -10.80 -11.80 10.14
CA GLY A 162 -11.73 -11.98 11.24
C GLY A 162 -12.32 -10.65 11.71
N GLN A 163 -13.64 -10.61 11.92
CA GLN A 163 -14.38 -9.43 12.40
C GLN A 163 -14.38 -9.31 13.94
N ASP A 164 -13.35 -9.82 14.62
CA ASP A 164 -13.19 -9.67 16.07
C ASP A 164 -12.56 -8.32 16.39
N ALA A 165 -13.15 -7.56 17.31
CA ALA A 165 -12.59 -6.30 17.81
C ALA A 165 -11.13 -6.41 18.28
N LYS A 166 -10.71 -7.61 18.72
CA LYS A 166 -9.31 -7.88 19.06
C LYS A 166 -8.37 -7.67 17.88
N ASN A 167 -8.80 -7.89 16.65
CA ASN A 167 -7.97 -7.68 15.45
C ASN A 167 -7.68 -6.20 15.24
N ALA A 168 -8.68 -5.33 15.41
CA ALA A 168 -8.49 -3.88 15.36
C ALA A 168 -7.51 -3.39 16.45
N VAL A 169 -7.62 -3.93 17.66
CA VAL A 169 -6.68 -3.62 18.77
C VAL A 169 -5.27 -4.13 18.45
N LYS A 170 -5.12 -5.36 17.95
CA LYS A 170 -3.84 -5.94 17.56
C LYS A 170 -3.17 -5.11 16.47
N LEU A 171 -3.89 -4.75 15.41
CA LEU A 171 -3.39 -3.92 14.30
C LEU A 171 -2.78 -2.61 14.82
N ARG A 172 -3.52 -1.86 15.64
CA ARG A 172 -3.03 -0.60 16.24
C ARG A 172 -1.80 -0.84 17.11
N ALA A 173 -1.81 -1.89 17.94
CA ALA A 173 -0.70 -2.20 18.84
C ALA A 173 0.58 -2.58 18.09
N PHE A 174 0.47 -3.40 17.03
CA PHE A 174 1.61 -3.78 16.20
C PHE A 174 2.20 -2.57 15.47
N LEU A 175 1.36 -1.78 14.80
CA LEU A 175 1.80 -0.59 14.07
C LEU A 175 2.45 0.42 15.03
N SER A 176 1.85 0.71 16.18
CA SER A 176 2.45 1.61 17.17
C SER A 176 3.82 1.12 17.66
N THR A 177 3.98 -0.20 17.86
CA THR A 177 5.26 -0.80 18.28
C THR A 177 6.32 -0.75 17.18
N LYS A 178 5.92 -0.95 15.93
CA LYS A 178 6.86 -1.03 14.78
C LYS A 178 7.26 0.34 14.25
N LEU A 179 6.36 1.31 14.37
CA LEU A 179 6.64 2.72 14.07
C LEU A 179 7.31 3.43 15.25
N ALA A 180 7.47 2.76 16.40
CA ALA A 180 8.18 3.21 17.61
C ALA A 180 9.65 3.56 17.39
N SER A 181 10.28 2.89 16.43
CA SER A 181 11.73 2.83 16.21
C SER A 181 12.22 3.77 15.13
#